data_AF-A0A7C8YL03-F1
#
_entry.id   AF-A0A7C8YL03-F1
#
_cell.length_a   1.000
_cell.length_b   1.000
_cell.length_c   1.000
_cell.angle_alpha   90.00
_cell.angle_beta   90.00
_cell.angle_gamma   90.00
#
_symmetry.space_group_name_H-M   'P 1'
#
loop_
_entity.id
_entity.type
_entity.pdbx_description
1 polymer ?
#
loop_
_entity_poly.entity_id
_entity_poly.type
_entity_poly.pdbx_seq_one_letter_code
_entity_poly.pdbx_strand_id
1 'polypeptide(L)'
;GGAKKVVISAPSADAPMFVVGVNEKTYKPNMDVVSNASCTTNCLAPLAKVVHEEFGIVEGLMTTVHATTATQKTVDGPSMKDWRGGRGAGQNIIPSSTGAAKAVGKVLPELNGKLTGMAFRVPTP
;
A
#
# COMPACT_ATOMS: atom_id res chain seq x y z
N GLY A 1 -18.26 21.97 6.70
CA GLY A 1 -16.87 21.64 6.31
C GLY A 1 -16.34 22.51 5.19
N GLY A 2 -17.10 22.74 4.10
CA GLY A 2 -16.73 23.71 3.05
C GLY A 2 -15.57 23.29 2.13
N ALA A 3 -14.87 22.18 2.41
CA ALA A 3 -13.81 21.66 1.56
C ALA A 3 -14.37 21.15 0.22
N LYS A 4 -13.73 21.55 -0.88
CA LYS A 4 -14.14 21.18 -2.24
C LYS A 4 -13.60 19.81 -2.68
N LYS A 5 -12.43 19.43 -2.15
CA LYS A 5 -11.69 18.22 -2.51
C LYS A 5 -11.05 17.61 -1.27
N VAL A 6 -10.93 16.29 -1.24
CA VAL A 6 -10.30 15.53 -0.15
C VAL A 6 -9.33 14.52 -0.75
N VAL A 7 -8.11 14.48 -0.20
CA VAL A 7 -7.10 13.48 -0.51
C VAL A 7 -6.87 12.63 0.73
N ILE A 8 -7.21 11.35 0.64
CA ILE A 8 -6.98 10.37 1.70
C ILE A 8 -5.51 9.92 1.60
N SER A 9 -4.74 10.10 2.68
CA SER A 9 -3.32 9.73 2.79
C SER A 9 -3.09 8.23 3.08
N ALA A 10 -4.06 7.40 2.72
CA ALA A 10 -4.06 5.96 2.93
C ALA A 10 -4.94 5.29 1.86
N PRO A 11 -4.87 3.96 1.68
CA PRO A 11 -5.80 3.23 0.84
C PRO A 11 -7.25 3.46 1.27
N SER A 12 -8.15 3.66 0.29
CA SER A 12 -9.59 3.62 0.52
C SER A 12 -10.21 2.33 -0.02
N ALA A 13 -11.32 1.91 0.57
CA ALA A 13 -12.10 0.78 0.08
C ALA A 13 -12.75 1.11 -1.28
N ASP A 14 -13.27 2.32 -1.42
CA ASP A 14 -14.18 2.79 -2.46
C ASP A 14 -13.63 3.98 -3.28
N ALA A 15 -12.95 4.93 -2.64
CA ALA A 15 -12.44 6.12 -3.31
C ALA A 15 -11.40 5.74 -4.38
N PRO A 16 -11.42 6.40 -5.57
CA PRO A 16 -10.46 6.15 -6.62
C PRO A 16 -9.05 6.43 -6.13
N MET A 17 -8.13 5.53 -6.48
CA MET A 17 -6.77 5.52 -6.00
C MET A 17 -5.81 5.96 -7.10
N PHE A 18 -4.87 6.84 -6.74
CA PHE A 18 -3.89 7.37 -7.67
C PHE A 18 -2.47 7.19 -7.15
N VAL A 19 -1.57 6.89 -8.07
CA VAL A 19 -0.12 6.91 -7.87
C VAL A 19 0.48 7.80 -8.96
N VAL A 20 1.27 8.78 -8.54
CA VAL A 20 1.92 9.73 -9.45
C VAL A 20 2.96 9.03 -10.31
N GLY A 21 2.94 9.27 -11.63
CA GLY A 21 3.77 8.61 -12.63
C GLY A 21 3.16 7.30 -13.16
N VAL A 22 2.04 6.85 -12.60
CA VAL A 22 1.38 5.60 -12.95
C VAL A 22 0.04 5.89 -13.63
N ASN A 23 -0.92 6.43 -12.88
CA ASN A 23 -2.30 6.60 -13.35
C ASN A 23 -2.93 7.97 -13.00
N GLU A 24 -2.15 8.95 -12.56
CA GLU A 24 -2.65 10.27 -12.16
C GLU A 24 -3.42 10.99 -13.27
N LYS A 25 -3.09 10.71 -14.54
CA LYS A 25 -3.78 11.25 -15.72
C LYS A 25 -5.24 10.79 -15.85
N THR A 26 -5.65 9.77 -15.10
CA THR A 26 -7.03 9.27 -15.07
C THR A 26 -7.91 10.02 -14.07
N TYR A 27 -7.33 10.92 -13.26
CA TYR A 27 -8.08 11.80 -12.37
C TYR A 27 -9.04 12.68 -13.18
N LYS A 28 -10.27 12.81 -12.68
CA LYS A 28 -11.29 13.69 -13.27
C LYS A 28 -11.69 14.77 -12.27
N PRO A 29 -11.90 16.03 -12.70
CA PRO A 29 -12.29 17.11 -11.80
C PRO A 29 -13.60 16.90 -11.04
N ASN A 30 -14.42 15.91 -11.37
CA ASN A 30 -15.63 15.53 -10.63
C ASN A 30 -15.36 14.48 -9.53
N MET A 31 -14.14 13.98 -9.38
CA MET A 31 -13.74 13.11 -8.28
C MET A 31 -13.41 13.97 -7.06
N ASP A 32 -14.35 14.08 -6.13
CA ASP A 32 -14.21 14.98 -4.97
C ASP A 32 -13.37 14.40 -3.84
N VAL A 33 -13.39 13.07 -3.70
CA VAL A 33 -12.62 12.34 -2.69
C VAL A 33 -11.76 11.30 -3.40
N VAL A 34 -10.46 11.37 -3.19
CA VAL A 34 -9.48 10.48 -3.84
C VAL A 34 -8.50 9.90 -2.81
N SER A 35 -7.85 8.78 -3.11
CA SER A 35 -6.83 8.15 -2.27
C SER A 35 -5.46 8.24 -2.92
N ASN A 36 -4.45 8.62 -2.15
CA ASN A 36 -3.04 8.60 -2.58
C ASN A 36 -2.37 7.23 -2.35
N ALA A 37 -3.16 6.16 -2.33
CA ALA A 37 -2.72 4.80 -2.07
C ALA A 37 -1.97 4.65 -0.73
N SER A 38 -1.01 3.74 -0.66
CA SER A 38 -0.09 3.56 0.48
C SER A 38 1.35 3.86 0.08
N CYS A 39 2.24 4.04 1.06
CA CYS A 39 3.68 4.14 0.83
C CYS A 39 4.23 2.96 0.01
N THR A 40 3.84 1.73 0.34
CA THR A 40 4.30 0.54 -0.38
C THR A 40 3.72 0.46 -1.80
N THR A 41 2.47 0.85 -2.02
CA THR A 41 1.89 0.90 -3.38
C THR A 41 2.60 1.93 -4.25
N ASN A 42 2.91 3.12 -3.71
CA ASN A 42 3.67 4.14 -4.43
C ASN A 42 5.10 3.69 -4.75
N CYS A 43 5.70 2.81 -3.94
CA CYS A 43 7.00 2.20 -4.24
C CYS A 43 6.90 1.13 -5.33
N LEU A 44 5.92 0.23 -5.24
CA LEU A 44 5.81 -0.93 -6.12
C LEU A 44 5.25 -0.58 -7.51
N ALA A 45 4.25 0.29 -7.60
CA ALA A 45 3.52 0.52 -8.84
C ALA A 45 4.39 1.12 -9.97
N PRO A 46 5.28 2.11 -9.72
CA PRO A 46 6.16 2.61 -10.78
C PRO A 46 7.12 1.55 -11.32
N LEU A 47 7.70 0.72 -10.45
CA LEU A 47 8.55 -0.40 -10.85
C LEU A 47 7.75 -1.43 -11.66
N ALA A 48 6.59 -1.82 -11.15
CA ALA A 48 5.72 -2.80 -11.82
C ALA A 48 5.27 -2.31 -13.20
N LYS A 49 4.99 -1.01 -13.36
CA LYS A 49 4.66 -0.39 -14.64
C LYS A 49 5.79 -0.57 -15.66
N VAL A 50 6.99 -0.11 -15.34
CA VAL A 50 8.14 -0.18 -16.27
C VAL A 50 8.45 -1.63 -16.64
N VAL A 51 8.49 -2.53 -15.65
CA VAL A 51 8.76 -3.95 -15.91
C VAL A 51 7.65 -4.59 -16.75
N HIS A 52 6.39 -4.22 -16.52
CA HIS A 52 5.27 -4.77 -17.28
C HIS A 52 5.23 -4.26 -18.71
N GLU A 53 5.48 -2.97 -18.94
CA GLU A 53 5.51 -2.35 -20.26
C GLU A 53 6.62 -2.94 -21.13
N GLU A 54 7.80 -3.20 -20.56
CA GLU A 54 8.96 -3.72 -21.31
C GLU A 54 8.95 -5.25 -21.47
N PHE A 55 8.53 -5.99 -20.43
CA PHE A 55 8.75 -7.44 -20.38
C PHE A 55 7.47 -8.26 -20.22
N GLY A 56 6.38 -7.65 -19.78
CA GLY A 56 5.16 -8.36 -19.41
C GLY A 56 5.32 -9.16 -18.11
N ILE A 57 4.59 -8.74 -17.08
CA ILE A 57 4.46 -9.50 -15.83
C ILE A 57 3.32 -10.52 -15.99
N VAL A 58 3.67 -11.81 -15.88
CA VAL A 58 2.70 -12.92 -15.86
C VAL A 58 2.10 -13.08 -14.46
N GLU A 59 2.96 -13.20 -13.44
CA GLU A 59 2.61 -13.29 -12.02
C GLU A 59 3.77 -12.77 -11.16
N GLY A 60 3.49 -12.33 -9.94
CA GLY A 60 4.51 -11.79 -9.06
C GLY A 60 4.15 -11.80 -7.58
N LEU A 61 5.15 -12.06 -6.75
CA LEU A 61 5.09 -11.99 -5.30
C LEU A 61 6.04 -10.91 -4.80
N MET A 62 5.58 -10.08 -3.88
CA MET A 62 6.40 -9.05 -3.27
C MET A 62 6.46 -9.21 -1.75
N THR A 63 7.59 -8.79 -1.17
CA THR A 63 7.75 -8.62 0.26
C THR A 63 8.31 -7.24 0.52
N THR A 64 7.68 -6.47 1.40
CA THR A 64 8.27 -5.23 1.89
C THR A 64 8.91 -5.47 3.26
N VAL A 65 10.19 -5.10 3.39
CA VAL A 65 10.83 -4.94 4.69
C VAL A 65 10.53 -3.52 5.14
N HIS A 66 9.56 -3.40 6.03
CA HIS A 66 8.90 -2.14 6.35
C HIS A 66 9.39 -1.61 7.71
N ALA A 67 9.67 -0.31 7.78
CA ALA A 67 9.96 0.35 9.04
C ALA A 67 8.79 0.27 10.03
N THR A 68 9.08 0.45 11.31
CA THR A 68 8.08 0.49 12.36
C THR A 68 7.18 1.73 12.19
N THR A 69 5.87 1.60 12.46
CA THR A 69 4.93 2.74 12.39
C THR A 69 4.18 2.94 13.69
N ALA A 70 3.52 4.10 13.82
CA ALA A 70 2.75 4.49 15.02
C ALA A 70 1.62 3.52 15.42
N THR A 71 1.21 2.60 14.55
CA THR A 71 0.19 1.59 14.88
C THR A 71 0.72 0.47 15.78
N GLN A 72 2.04 0.21 15.73
CA GLN A 72 2.68 -0.83 16.52
C GLN A 72 2.87 -0.41 17.98
N LYS A 73 3.27 -1.37 18.83
CA LYS A 73 3.42 -1.17 20.27
C LYS A 73 4.89 -1.15 20.67
N THR A 74 5.23 -0.34 21.66
CA THR A 74 6.60 -0.25 22.19
C THR A 74 7.02 -1.54 22.88
N VAL A 75 6.11 -2.14 23.63
CA VAL A 75 6.21 -3.45 24.29
C VAL A 75 5.00 -4.31 23.94
N ASP A 76 5.02 -5.60 24.27
CA ASP A 76 3.89 -6.50 24.04
C ASP A 76 2.59 -5.97 24.67
N GLY A 77 1.53 -5.87 23.86
CA GLY A 77 0.24 -5.36 24.31
C GLY A 77 -0.93 -5.70 23.37
N PRO A 78 -2.16 -5.34 23.76
CA PRO A 78 -3.35 -5.69 22.99
C PRO A 78 -3.38 -5.10 21.58
N SER A 79 -3.69 -5.93 20.59
CA SER A 79 -3.95 -5.53 19.21
C SER A 79 -4.98 -6.48 18.58
N MET A 80 -6.26 -6.19 18.83
CA MET A 80 -7.36 -7.13 18.57
C MET A 80 -7.52 -7.54 17.10
N LYS A 81 -7.12 -6.66 16.17
CA LYS A 81 -7.25 -6.89 14.71
C LYS A 81 -5.96 -7.42 14.07
N ASP A 82 -4.83 -7.32 14.77
CA ASP A 82 -3.53 -7.78 14.29
C ASP A 82 -2.68 -8.20 15.51
N TRP A 83 -2.81 -9.48 15.89
CA TRP A 83 -2.15 -10.01 17.09
C TRP A 83 -0.62 -9.90 17.00
N ARG A 84 -0.05 -10.05 15.79
CA ARG A 84 1.40 -9.94 15.57
C ARG A 84 1.87 -8.49 15.73
N GLY A 85 1.11 -7.53 15.23
CA GLY A 85 1.37 -6.10 15.40
C GLY A 85 1.26 -5.58 16.84
N GLY A 86 0.69 -6.37 17.75
CA GLY A 86 0.68 -6.09 19.20
C GLY A 86 1.99 -6.43 19.92
N ARG A 87 2.91 -7.15 19.27
CA ARG A 87 4.22 -7.49 19.84
C ARG A 87 5.15 -6.28 19.82
N GLY A 88 6.10 -6.23 20.75
CA GLY A 88 7.06 -5.13 20.90
C GLY A 88 7.86 -4.86 19.61
N ALA A 89 7.64 -3.70 18.99
CA ALA A 89 8.17 -3.38 17.67
C ALA A 89 9.69 -3.24 17.62
N GLY A 90 10.30 -2.77 18.71
CA GLY A 90 11.74 -2.62 18.82
C GLY A 90 12.51 -3.93 19.03
N GLN A 91 11.80 -5.04 19.23
CA GLN A 91 12.38 -6.32 19.66
C GLN A 91 12.14 -7.47 18.67
N ASN A 92 11.33 -7.25 17.62
CA ASN A 92 10.82 -8.32 16.78
C ASN A 92 10.92 -8.00 15.28
N ILE A 93 11.06 -9.05 14.47
CA ILE A 93 10.68 -9.04 13.06
C ILE A 93 9.23 -9.52 13.00
N ILE A 94 8.30 -8.64 12.60
CA ILE A 94 6.85 -8.89 12.72
C ILE A 94 6.26 -9.10 11.32
N PRO A 95 5.86 -10.34 10.94
CA PRO A 95 5.19 -10.57 9.67
C PRO A 95 3.76 -10.00 9.70
N SER A 96 3.37 -9.33 8.63
CA SER A 96 2.06 -8.68 8.45
C SER A 96 1.53 -8.93 7.04
N SER A 97 0.21 -9.07 6.90
CA SER A 97 -0.43 -8.95 5.58
C SER A 97 -0.32 -7.52 5.06
N THR A 98 -0.30 -7.34 3.74
CA THR A 98 -0.38 -6.01 3.11
C THR A 98 -1.31 -6.04 1.90
N GLY A 99 -2.06 -4.97 1.69
CA GLY A 99 -2.90 -4.79 0.51
C GLY A 99 -2.16 -4.15 -0.66
N ALA A 100 -0.88 -3.78 -0.50
CA ALA A 100 -0.17 -2.92 -1.44
C ALA A 100 -0.06 -3.54 -2.85
N ALA A 101 0.28 -4.83 -2.93
CA ALA A 101 0.38 -5.55 -4.21
C ALA A 101 -0.98 -5.68 -4.91
N LYS A 102 -2.06 -5.96 -4.15
CA LYS A 102 -3.42 -5.97 -4.70
C LYS A 102 -3.87 -4.58 -5.16
N ALA A 103 -3.44 -3.52 -4.47
CA ALA A 103 -3.72 -2.14 -4.85
C ALA A 103 -3.01 -1.72 -6.15
N VAL A 104 -1.90 -2.38 -6.52
CA VAL A 104 -1.30 -2.19 -7.86
C VAL A 104 -2.30 -2.54 -8.96
N GLY A 105 -3.09 -3.60 -8.79
CA GLY A 105 -4.15 -3.95 -9.73
C GLY A 105 -5.26 -2.89 -9.87
N LYS A 106 -5.42 -1.97 -8.91
CA LYS A 106 -6.35 -0.85 -9.02
C LYS A 106 -5.78 0.32 -9.84
N VAL A 107 -4.46 0.52 -9.80
CA VAL A 107 -3.78 1.63 -10.51
C VAL A 107 -3.19 1.20 -11.86
N LEU A 108 -2.95 -0.09 -12.05
CA LEU A 108 -2.51 -0.77 -13.27
C LEU A 108 -3.45 -1.96 -13.52
N PRO A 109 -4.63 -1.76 -14.14
CA PRO A 109 -5.65 -2.80 -14.30
C PRO A 109 -5.17 -4.09 -14.98
N GLU A 110 -4.19 -4.01 -15.87
CA GLU A 110 -3.54 -5.12 -16.57
C GLU A 110 -2.73 -6.06 -15.65
N LEU A 111 -2.42 -5.60 -14.43
CA LEU A 111 -1.78 -6.36 -13.36
C LEU A 111 -2.77 -6.88 -12.31
N ASN A 112 -4.08 -6.62 -12.48
CA ASN A 112 -5.08 -7.06 -11.52
C ASN A 112 -5.12 -8.60 -11.41
N GLY A 113 -5.03 -9.11 -10.18
CA GLY A 113 -4.97 -10.55 -9.89
C GLY A 113 -3.60 -11.20 -10.10
N LYS A 114 -2.61 -10.50 -10.67
CA LYS A 114 -1.27 -11.05 -10.95
C LYS A 114 -0.26 -10.82 -9.83
N LEU A 115 -0.50 -9.83 -8.98
CA LEU A 115 0.41 -9.43 -7.91
C LEU A 115 -0.21 -9.60 -6.52
N THR A 116 0.52 -10.24 -5.62
CA THR A 116 0.21 -10.27 -4.18
C THR A 116 1.49 -10.20 -3.35
N GLY A 117 1.38 -10.09 -2.02
CA GLY A 117 2.56 -9.97 -1.18
C GLY A 117 2.31 -9.88 0.31
N MET A 118 3.40 -9.72 1.06
CA MET A 118 3.40 -9.57 2.51
C MET A 118 4.39 -8.49 2.97
N ALA A 119 4.42 -8.23 4.27
CA ALA A 119 5.36 -7.33 4.90
C ALA A 119 6.06 -7.99 6.09
N PHE A 120 7.31 -7.63 6.32
CA PHE A 120 7.99 -7.82 7.59
C PHE A 120 8.28 -6.45 8.19
N ARG A 121 7.74 -6.18 9.37
CA ARG A 121 8.06 -4.94 10.09
C ARG A 121 9.29 -5.16 10.94
N VAL A 122 10.27 -4.27 10.82
CA VAL A 122 11.58 -4.40 11.46
C VAL A 122 11.92 -3.18 12.34
N PRO A 123 12.87 -3.31 13.29
CA PRO A 123 13.25 -2.24 14.22
C PRO A 123 14.05 -1.09 13.59
N THR A 124 13.47 -0.41 12.61
CA THR A 124 13.98 0.85 12.03
C THR A 124 12.88 1.92 12.07
N PRO A 125 13.21 3.19 12.37
CA PRO A 125 12.26 4.29 12.33
C PRO A 125 11.86 4.67 10.89
#